data_AF-A0A7C2Y9T4-F1
#
_entry.id   AF-A0A7C2Y9T4-F1
#
_cell.length_a   1.000
_cell.length_b   1.000
_cell.length_c   1.000
_cell.angle_alpha   90.00
_cell.angle_beta   90.00
_cell.angle_gamma   90.00
#
_symmetry.space_group_name_H-M   'P 1'
#
loop_
_entity.id
_entity.type
_entity.pdbx_description
1 polymer ?
#
loop_
_entity_poly.entity_id
_entity_poly.type
_entity_poly.pdbx_seq_one_letter_code
_entity_poly.pdbx_strand_id
1 'polypeptide(L)'
;MPKRVLTGTVVSDKADKTVVVRVERRVKHPLYGKIIKLSKKYHAHDDGNAFRIGEQVRIQECAPISKLKTWTVLDRIGAAVTPIAEANLDAPDTTPSKPAKAPKAKDEEKAEKGQKEAKPSKAAKKAKEPAEADS
;
A
#
# COMPACT_ATOMS: atom_id res chain seq x y z
N MET A 1 7.65 -29.57 14.59
CA MET A 1 6.69 -29.53 13.47
C MET A 1 7.21 -28.57 12.40
N PRO A 2 6.95 -28.78 11.10
CA PRO A 2 7.32 -27.82 10.06
C PRO A 2 6.53 -26.51 10.19
N LYS A 3 7.18 -25.37 9.90
CA LYS A 3 6.51 -24.07 9.79
C LYS A 3 5.60 -24.03 8.57
N ARG A 4 4.45 -23.37 8.64
CA ARG A 4 3.58 -23.20 7.46
C ARG A 4 4.13 -22.07 6.58
N VAL A 5 4.20 -22.33 5.28
CA VAL A 5 4.57 -21.35 4.25
C VAL A 5 3.33 -21.05 3.40
N LEU A 6 3.11 -19.78 3.07
CA LEU A 6 2.04 -19.32 2.17
C LEU A 6 2.65 -18.51 1.03
N THR A 7 1.97 -18.50 -0.12
CA THR A 7 2.31 -17.65 -1.27
C THR A 7 1.23 -16.59 -1.46
N GLY A 8 1.63 -15.36 -1.78
CA GLY A 8 0.69 -14.27 -2.07
C GLY A 8 1.35 -13.10 -2.78
N THR A 9 0.55 -12.06 -3.08
CA THR A 9 1.01 -10.84 -3.76
C THR A 9 1.13 -9.68 -2.77
N VAL A 10 2.19 -8.87 -2.87
CA VAL A 10 2.36 -7.66 -2.07
C VAL A 10 1.34 -6.60 -2.51
N VAL A 11 0.50 -6.13 -1.59
CA VAL A 11 -0.56 -5.14 -1.84
C VAL A 11 -0.20 -3.74 -1.34
N SER A 12 0.61 -3.63 -0.29
CA SER A 12 1.12 -2.33 0.16
C SER A 12 2.44 -2.46 0.92
N ASP A 13 3.39 -1.65 0.51
CA ASP A 13 4.64 -1.33 1.19
C ASP A 13 4.55 0.13 1.65
N LYS A 14 3.88 0.35 2.78
CA LYS A 14 3.57 1.69 3.35
C LYS A 14 4.05 1.83 4.81
N ALA A 15 4.75 0.83 5.32
CA ALA A 15 5.12 0.73 6.72
C ALA A 15 6.53 0.14 6.82
N ASP A 16 7.38 0.76 7.62
CA ASP A 16 8.79 0.40 7.71
C ASP A 16 8.95 -1.08 8.10
N LYS A 17 9.86 -1.77 7.41
CA LYS A 17 10.18 -3.18 7.61
C LYS A 17 8.97 -4.12 7.52
N THR A 18 7.90 -3.72 6.80
CA THR A 18 6.58 -4.37 6.89
C THR A 18 5.80 -4.33 5.57
N VAL A 19 5.76 -5.46 4.85
CA VAL A 19 4.96 -5.62 3.64
C VAL A 19 3.63 -6.31 3.91
N VAL A 20 2.55 -5.83 3.29
CA VAL A 20 1.21 -6.43 3.42
C VAL A 20 0.94 -7.37 2.24
N VAL A 21 0.91 -8.67 2.52
CA VAL A 21 0.73 -9.73 1.51
C VAL A 21 -0.73 -10.21 1.48
N ARG A 22 -1.35 -10.24 0.30
CA ARG A 22 -2.64 -10.89 0.04
C ARG A 22 -2.40 -12.33 -0.37
N VAL A 23 -2.76 -13.26 0.50
CA VAL A 23 -2.80 -14.70 0.20
C VAL A 23 -4.22 -15.05 -0.24
N GLU A 24 -4.36 -15.80 -1.34
CA GLU A 24 -5.63 -16.36 -1.80
C GLU A 24 -5.68 -17.87 -1.54
N ARG A 25 -6.84 -18.39 -1.15
CA ARG A 25 -7.11 -19.83 -1.06
C ARG A 25 -8.44 -20.17 -1.73
N ARG A 26 -8.49 -21.32 -2.41
CA ARG A 26 -9.73 -21.90 -2.92
C ARG A 26 -10.31 -22.82 -1.85
N VAL A 27 -11.60 -22.67 -1.54
CA VAL A 27 -12.29 -23.44 -0.50
C VAL A 27 -13.64 -23.90 -1.03
N LYS A 28 -14.05 -25.14 -0.73
CA LYS A 28 -15.39 -25.63 -1.03
C LYS A 28 -16.38 -25.04 -0.01
N HIS A 29 -17.43 -24.36 -0.48
CA HIS A 29 -18.51 -23.92 0.41
C HIS A 29 -19.17 -25.15 1.06
N PRO A 30 -19.36 -25.21 2.39
CA PRO A 30 -19.73 -26.45 3.08
C PRO A 30 -21.08 -27.01 2.61
N LEU A 31 -22.10 -26.16 2.47
CA LEU A 31 -23.44 -26.56 2.06
C LEU A 31 -23.56 -26.70 0.52
N TYR A 32 -23.49 -25.58 -0.23
CA TYR A 32 -23.67 -25.59 -1.69
C TYR A 32 -22.54 -26.25 -2.53
N GLY A 33 -21.44 -26.69 -1.93
CA GLY A 33 -20.33 -27.35 -2.65
C GLY A 33 -19.55 -26.50 -3.67
N LYS A 34 -19.97 -25.26 -3.96
CA LYS A 34 -19.31 -24.33 -4.89
C LYS A 34 -17.90 -23.97 -4.40
N ILE A 35 -16.90 -24.02 -5.29
CA ILE A 35 -15.54 -23.59 -4.97
C ILE A 35 -15.48 -22.06 -5.00
N ILE A 36 -15.20 -21.45 -3.85
CA ILE A 36 -15.05 -20.00 -3.68
C ILE A 36 -13.58 -19.62 -3.47
N LYS A 37 -13.21 -18.41 -3.90
CA LYS A 37 -11.93 -17.78 -3.56
C LYS A 37 -12.09 -16.98 -2.28
N LEU A 38 -11.26 -17.25 -1.27
CA LEU A 38 -11.15 -16.42 -0.07
C LEU A 38 -9.76 -15.80 -0.03
N SER A 39 -9.67 -14.51 0.29
CA SER A 39 -8.39 -13.82 0.46
C SER A 39 -8.22 -13.33 1.90
N LYS A 40 -6.97 -13.30 2.39
CA LYS A 40 -6.60 -12.70 3.67
C LYS A 40 -5.32 -11.90 3.52
N LYS A 41 -5.27 -10.74 4.18
CA LYS A 41 -4.08 -9.90 4.29
C LYS A 41 -3.25 -10.35 5.49
N TYR A 42 -1.93 -10.39 5.30
CA TYR A 42 -0.93 -10.74 6.31
C TYR A 42 0.15 -9.66 6.35
N HIS A 43 0.60 -9.28 7.55
CA HIS A 43 1.72 -8.36 7.72
C HIS A 43 2.99 -9.21 7.86
N ALA A 44 3.83 -9.19 6.85
CA ALA A 44 5.10 -9.91 6.84
C ALA A 44 6.25 -8.94 7.15
N HIS A 45 7.22 -9.42 7.91
CA HIS A 45 8.47 -8.72 8.16
C HIS A 45 9.47 -9.00 7.05
N ASP A 46 10.02 -7.91 6.54
CA ASP A 46 11.27 -7.82 5.78
C ASP A 46 12.11 -6.75 6.50
N ASP A 47 13.43 -6.90 6.56
CA ASP A 47 14.32 -5.91 7.19
C ASP A 47 14.88 -4.89 6.19
N GLY A 48 14.88 -5.21 4.89
CA GLY A 48 15.50 -4.40 3.84
C GLY A 48 14.54 -3.54 3.00
N ASN A 49 13.23 -3.63 3.22
CA ASN A 49 12.18 -3.06 2.35
C ASN A 49 12.45 -3.35 0.86
N ALA A 50 12.84 -4.59 0.56
CA ALA A 50 13.32 -5.02 -0.74
C ALA A 50 12.19 -5.43 -1.70
N PHE A 51 11.01 -5.79 -1.17
CA PHE A 51 9.86 -6.31 -1.92
C PHE A 51 8.83 -5.21 -2.20
N ARG A 52 8.61 -4.88 -3.47
CA ARG A 52 7.69 -3.84 -3.91
C ARG A 52 6.26 -4.36 -4.14
N ILE A 53 5.33 -3.42 -4.24
CA ILE A 53 3.92 -3.68 -4.53
C ILE A 53 3.78 -4.40 -5.89
N GLY A 54 2.95 -5.43 -5.95
CA GLY A 54 2.70 -6.24 -7.15
C GLY A 54 3.54 -7.53 -7.25
N GLU A 55 4.65 -7.64 -6.50
CA GLU A 55 5.47 -8.84 -6.49
C GLU A 55 4.75 -10.06 -5.85
N GLN A 56 5.04 -11.26 -6.33
CA GLN A 56 4.66 -12.51 -5.64
C GLN A 56 5.78 -12.94 -4.69
N VAL A 57 5.39 -13.31 -3.47
CA VAL A 57 6.32 -13.65 -2.38
C VAL A 57 5.86 -14.88 -1.59
N ARG A 58 6.83 -15.62 -1.05
CA ARG A 58 6.63 -16.64 -0.02
C ARG A 58 6.75 -16.01 1.36
N ILE A 59 5.86 -16.36 2.27
CA ILE A 59 5.90 -15.96 3.68
C ILE A 59 5.84 -17.18 4.59
N GLN A 60 6.66 -17.21 5.64
CA GLN A 60 6.64 -18.23 6.70
C GLN A 60 5.99 -17.70 7.97
N GLU A 61 5.40 -18.60 8.77
CA GLU A 61 5.04 -18.30 10.16
C GLU A 61 6.30 -18.08 11.03
N CYS A 62 6.27 -17.06 11.87
CA CYS A 62 7.36 -16.73 12.79
C CYS A 62 6.83 -16.40 14.20
N ALA A 63 7.74 -16.15 15.14
CA ALA A 63 7.38 -15.58 16.43
C ALA A 63 6.69 -14.20 16.23
N PRO A 64 5.79 -13.76 17.14
CA PRO A 64 5.17 -12.45 17.05
C PRO A 64 6.19 -11.33 17.22
N ILE A 65 6.46 -10.60 16.13
CA ILE A 65 7.32 -9.41 16.10
C ILE A 65 6.53 -8.16 16.48
N SER A 66 5.21 -8.16 16.23
CA SER A 66 4.29 -7.15 16.73
C SER A 66 2.88 -7.72 16.86
N LYS A 67 1.93 -6.90 17.35
CA LYS A 67 0.50 -7.22 17.44
C LYS A 67 -0.12 -7.77 16.14
N LEU A 68 0.47 -7.47 14.98
CA LEU A 68 0.00 -7.93 13.66
C LEU A 68 1.07 -8.63 12.81
N LYS A 69 2.37 -8.43 13.10
CA LYS A 69 3.49 -9.06 12.37
C LYS A 69 3.83 -10.42 12.98
N THR A 70 3.26 -11.48 12.40
CA THR A 70 3.49 -12.90 12.77
C THR A 70 4.04 -13.74 11.61
N TRP A 71 4.51 -13.07 10.56
CA TRP A 71 5.02 -13.67 9.33
C TRP A 71 6.36 -13.02 8.94
N THR A 72 7.25 -13.78 8.31
CA THR A 72 8.50 -13.30 7.71
C THR A 72 8.50 -13.61 6.22
N VAL A 73 9.00 -12.71 5.38
CA VAL A 73 9.18 -13.00 3.94
C VAL A 73 10.35 -13.97 3.75
N LEU A 74 10.24 -14.85 2.75
CA LEU A 74 11.31 -15.75 2.32
C LEU A 74 11.79 -15.33 0.93
N ASP A 75 11.16 -15.88 -0.11
CA ASP A 75 11.61 -15.77 -1.49
C ASP A 75 10.61 -14.95 -2.34
N ARG A 76 11.12 -14.31 -3.39
CA ARG A 76 10.29 -13.90 -4.54
C ARG A 76 9.86 -15.14 -5.33
N ILE A 77 8.69 -15.09 -5.96
CA ILE A 77 8.22 -16.05 -6.96
C ILE A 77 8.01 -15.28 -8.26
N GLY A 78 8.44 -15.86 -9.39
CA GLY A 78 8.37 -15.21 -10.69
C GLY A 78 9.55 -14.26 -10.93
N ALA A 79 10.74 -14.83 -11.11
CA ALA A 79 11.90 -14.09 -11.63
C ALA A 79 11.70 -13.81 -13.13
N ALA A 80 10.94 -12.76 -13.45
CA ALA A 80 10.89 -12.19 -14.79
C ALA A 80 12.17 -11.38 -15.03
N VAL A 81 13.02 -11.95 -15.88
CA VAL A 81 14.20 -11.41 -16.59
C VAL A 81 14.58 -9.95 -16.28
N THR A 82 15.87 -9.78 -15.96
CA THR A 82 16.63 -8.53 -15.93
C THR A 82 16.15 -7.45 -16.91
N PRO A 83 16.05 -6.16 -16.51
CA PRO A 83 16.35 -5.11 -17.45
C PRO A 83 17.82 -5.28 -17.86
N ILE A 84 18.05 -5.76 -19.09
CA ILE A 84 19.38 -5.79 -19.68
C ILE A 84 19.74 -4.33 -19.94
N ALA A 85 20.47 -3.72 -19.01
CA ALA A 85 21.11 -2.44 -19.25
C ALA A 85 22.24 -2.69 -20.26
N GLU A 86 21.98 -2.40 -21.53
CA GLU A 86 22.93 -2.62 -22.61
C GLU A 86 24.21 -1.83 -22.33
N ALA A 87 25.36 -2.51 -22.42
CA ALA A 87 26.66 -1.89 -22.27
C ALA A 87 27.01 -1.12 -23.55
N ASN A 88 26.43 0.07 -23.71
CA ASN A 88 26.78 1.00 -24.78
C ASN A 88 28.16 1.62 -24.53
N LEU A 89 29.19 0.82 -24.74
CA LEU A 89 30.56 1.28 -24.95
C LEU A 89 30.63 2.02 -26.28
N ASP A 90 30.53 3.35 -26.22
CA ASP A 90 31.13 4.18 -27.25
C ASP A 90 31.86 5.37 -26.60
N ALA A 91 32.96 5.78 -27.23
CA ALA A 91 33.98 6.65 -26.63
C ALA A 91 33.88 8.12 -27.13
N PRO A 92 34.49 9.10 -26.42
CA PRO A 92 34.01 10.49 -26.51
C PRO A 92 34.71 11.39 -27.55
N ASP A 93 33.88 12.17 -28.26
CA ASP A 93 34.09 13.54 -28.80
C ASP A 93 32.68 14.09 -29.17
N THR A 94 32.37 15.36 -29.49
CA THR A 94 33.13 16.62 -29.60
C THR A 94 32.37 17.76 -28.90
N THR A 95 33.05 18.86 -28.57
CA THR A 95 32.47 20.14 -28.09
C THR A 95 32.53 21.23 -29.20
N PRO A 96 32.15 22.52 -29.00
CA PRO A 96 30.99 23.11 -28.30
C PRO A 96 30.27 24.23 -29.12
N SER A 97 29.04 24.66 -28.74
CA SER A 97 28.46 26.04 -28.83
C SER A 97 26.91 25.97 -28.70
N LYS A 98 26.14 26.65 -27.80
CA LYS A 98 26.06 28.05 -27.31
C LYS A 98 25.38 29.01 -28.33
N PRO A 99 24.48 29.98 -27.98
CA PRO A 99 23.92 30.37 -26.65
C PRO A 99 22.37 30.55 -26.51
N ALA A 100 21.92 30.61 -25.23
CA ALA A 100 20.89 31.49 -24.63
C ALA A 100 19.42 31.61 -25.14
N LYS A 101 18.46 31.40 -24.20
CA LYS A 101 17.53 32.46 -23.75
C LYS A 101 16.96 32.25 -22.33
N ALA A 102 17.00 33.32 -21.52
CA ALA A 102 16.34 33.55 -20.20
C ALA A 102 16.22 35.09 -20.01
N PRO A 103 15.69 35.68 -18.91
CA PRO A 103 14.83 35.21 -17.79
C PRO A 103 13.34 35.61 -18.06
N LYS A 104 12.35 35.86 -17.18
CA LYS A 104 12.13 36.18 -15.73
C LYS A 104 10.83 35.48 -15.25
N ALA A 105 10.50 35.19 -13.98
CA ALA A 105 10.77 35.76 -12.64
C ALA A 105 9.74 36.81 -12.14
N LYS A 106 9.42 36.77 -10.82
CA LYS A 106 8.41 37.52 -9.99
C LYS A 106 7.00 36.91 -9.86
N ASP A 107 6.21 37.17 -8.80
CA ASP A 107 6.45 37.32 -7.34
C ASP A 107 5.11 37.51 -6.58
N GLU A 108 5.13 37.54 -5.22
CA GLU A 108 4.04 37.99 -4.29
C GLU A 108 2.70 37.18 -4.35
N GLU A 109 1.99 36.73 -3.29
CA GLU A 109 1.71 37.10 -1.89
C GLU A 109 0.29 37.73 -1.65
N LYS A 110 -0.40 37.21 -0.60
CA LYS A 110 -1.44 37.82 0.29
C LYS A 110 -2.96 37.65 0.06
N ALA A 111 -3.62 37.40 1.21
CA ALA A 111 -4.85 38.02 1.74
C ALA A 111 -6.29 37.60 1.31
N GLU A 112 -6.87 36.71 2.13
CA GLU A 112 -8.04 36.95 3.03
C GLU A 112 -9.47 37.37 2.57
N LYS A 113 -10.47 36.62 3.10
CA LYS A 113 -11.83 36.99 3.59
C LYS A 113 -13.05 37.23 2.65
N GLY A 114 -14.23 36.85 3.18
CA GLY A 114 -15.60 37.02 2.63
C GLY A 114 -16.29 35.67 2.34
N GLN A 115 -17.24 35.12 3.11
CA GLN A 115 -18.59 35.59 3.50
C GLN A 115 -19.47 35.96 2.27
N LYS A 116 -20.72 35.51 2.10
CA LYS A 116 -21.79 35.16 3.09
C LYS A 116 -22.97 34.39 2.42
N GLU A 117 -23.73 33.59 3.20
CA GLU A 117 -25.19 33.24 3.06
C GLU A 117 -25.73 32.59 1.74
N ALA A 118 -26.87 31.86 1.69
CA ALA A 118 -27.97 31.57 2.63
C ALA A 118 -28.54 30.11 2.52
N LYS A 119 -29.56 29.77 3.33
CA LYS A 119 -30.30 28.46 3.36
C LYS A 119 -31.65 28.52 2.60
N PRO A 120 -32.32 27.38 2.31
CA PRO A 120 -33.41 26.85 3.19
C PRO A 120 -33.15 25.38 3.66
N SER A 121 -33.62 24.84 4.80
CA SER A 121 -34.99 24.60 5.34
C SER A 121 -35.77 23.53 4.53
N LYS A 122 -36.47 22.50 5.06
CA LYS A 122 -37.03 22.13 6.39
C LYS A 122 -37.10 20.57 6.55
N ALA A 123 -37.47 19.90 7.66
CA ALA A 123 -37.22 20.07 9.11
C ALA A 123 -37.83 18.90 9.95
N ALA A 124 -37.25 18.63 11.14
CA ALA A 124 -37.91 18.16 12.39
C ALA A 124 -38.55 16.76 12.58
N LYS A 125 -37.97 15.96 13.49
CA LYS A 125 -38.61 15.18 14.60
C LYS A 125 -37.55 14.39 15.39
N LYS A 126 -37.77 13.92 16.64
CA LYS A 126 -38.09 14.60 17.92
C LYS A 126 -37.76 13.60 19.06
N ALA A 127 -36.98 14.04 20.04
CA ALA A 127 -36.61 13.45 21.34
C ALA A 127 -37.28 12.15 21.87
N LYS A 128 -36.47 11.32 22.55
CA LYS A 128 -36.70 10.95 23.98
C LYS A 128 -35.42 10.45 24.65
N GLU A 129 -35.09 11.00 25.81
CA GLU A 129 -34.08 10.47 26.74
C GLU A 129 -34.72 9.47 27.73
N PRO A 130 -33.97 8.46 28.20
CA PRO A 130 -34.24 7.77 29.45
C PRO A 130 -33.28 8.26 30.54
N ALA A 131 -33.82 8.92 31.57
CA ALA A 131 -33.12 9.18 32.81
C ALA A 131 -33.99 8.66 33.95
N GLU A 132 -33.47 7.67 34.69
CA GLU A 132 -33.70 7.49 36.13
C GLU A 132 -32.71 6.45 36.65
N ALA A 133 -32.28 6.63 37.89
CA ALA A 133 -31.49 5.69 38.64
C ALA A 133 -32.13 5.57 40.03
N ASP A 134 -32.22 4.35 40.54
CA ASP A 134 -32.48 4.10 41.95
C ASP A 134 -31.71 2.82 42.38
N SER A 135 -31.91 2.42 43.63
CA SER A 135 -30.87 1.88 44.52
C SER A 135 -30.78 0.35 44.60
#